data_AF-A0A061NDH8-F1
#
_entry.id   AF-A0A061NDH8-F1
#
_cell.length_a   1.000
_cell.length_b   1.000
_cell.length_c   1.000
_cell.angle_alpha   90.00
_cell.angle_beta   90.00
_cell.angle_gamma   90.00
#
_symmetry.space_group_name_H-M   'P 1'
#
loop_
_entity.id
_entity.type
_entity.pdbx_description
1 polymer ?
#
loop_
_entity_poly.entity_id
_entity_poly.type
_entity_poly.pdbx_seq_one_letter_code
_entity_poly.pdbx_strand_id
1 'polypeptide(L)'
;MIKSALKDDGYLGIVCFNEDGASTISDREVYREQSLKGGIGYSEERFKSVFMKDFTIITYRKMKRMTDINGLFGEDFLSVSLMKKA
;
A
#
# COMPACT_ATOMS: atom_id res chain seq x y z
N MET A 1 -0.81 -3.75 17.03
CA MET A 1 -0.33 -3.65 15.62
C MET A 1 -1.17 -4.57 14.76
N ILE A 2 -1.35 -4.29 13.47
CA ILE A 2 -2.24 -5.10 12.60
C ILE A 2 -1.91 -6.61 12.61
N LYS A 3 -0.62 -6.96 12.82
CA LYS A 3 -0.14 -8.34 13.05
C LYS A 3 -0.87 -9.11 14.15
N SER A 4 -1.28 -8.45 15.24
CA SER A 4 -1.94 -9.13 16.37
C SER A 4 -3.40 -9.48 16.09
N ALA A 5 -3.99 -8.92 15.03
CA ALA A 5 -5.33 -9.28 14.58
C ALA A 5 -5.33 -10.49 13.63
N LEU A 6 -4.16 -11.00 13.25
CA LEU A 6 -4.00 -12.12 12.31
C LEU A 6 -3.63 -13.41 13.05
N LYS A 7 -4.16 -14.54 12.57
CA LYS A 7 -3.69 -15.89 12.93
C LYS A 7 -2.20 -16.04 12.62
N ASP A 8 -1.55 -17.05 13.20
CA ASP A 8 -0.09 -17.24 13.08
C ASP A 8 0.39 -17.55 11.66
N ASP A 9 -0.48 -18.04 10.79
CA ASP A 9 -0.27 -18.22 9.35
C ASP A 9 -1.08 -17.22 8.49
N GLY A 10 -1.59 -16.16 9.12
CA GLY A 10 -2.50 -15.20 8.52
C GLY A 10 -1.85 -14.37 7.39
N TYR A 11 -2.69 -13.98 6.45
CA TYR A 11 -2.31 -13.14 5.32
C TYR A 11 -2.94 -11.76 5.43
N LEU A 12 -2.20 -10.74 5.01
CA LEU A 12 -2.66 -9.37 4.88
C LEU A 12 -2.60 -8.95 3.42
N GLY A 13 -3.75 -8.61 2.86
CA GLY A 13 -3.87 -7.93 1.57
C GLY A 13 -4.01 -6.43 1.78
N ILE A 14 -3.27 -5.62 1.03
CA ILE A 14 -3.38 -4.17 1.07
C ILE A 14 -3.34 -3.59 -0.34
N VAL A 15 -4.15 -2.57 -0.57
CA VAL A 15 -4.13 -1.70 -1.74
C VAL A 15 -3.78 -0.31 -1.26
N CYS A 16 -2.82 0.35 -1.90
CA CYS A 16 -2.39 1.70 -1.54
C CYS A 16 -2.06 2.51 -2.79
N PHE A 17 -2.08 3.83 -2.68
CA PHE A 17 -1.56 4.70 -3.74
C PHE A 17 -0.06 4.47 -3.94
N ASN A 18 0.35 4.45 -5.19
CA ASN A 18 1.75 4.59 -5.56
C ASN A 18 2.07 6.05 -5.90
N GLU A 19 3.28 6.30 -6.36
CA GLU A 19 3.78 7.65 -6.66
C GLU A 19 3.06 8.32 -7.84
N ASP A 20 2.33 7.57 -8.67
CA ASP A 20 1.51 8.11 -9.76
C ASP A 20 0.11 8.55 -9.25
N GLY A 21 -0.33 8.05 -8.09
CA GLY A 21 -1.69 8.22 -7.59
C GLY A 21 -1.84 9.24 -6.46
N ALA A 22 -0.76 9.56 -5.76
CA ALA A 22 -0.81 10.47 -4.63
C ALA A 22 0.56 11.10 -4.35
N SER A 23 0.55 12.15 -3.52
CA SER A 23 1.73 12.91 -3.14
C SER A 23 2.79 12.05 -2.44
N THR A 24 4.07 12.25 -2.76
CA THR A 24 5.19 11.56 -2.11
C THR A 24 5.77 12.32 -0.92
N ILE A 25 5.03 13.32 -0.40
CA ILE A 25 5.44 14.12 0.77
C ILE A 25 5.83 13.22 1.95
N SER A 26 6.84 13.68 2.68
CA SER A 26 7.28 13.01 3.90
C SER A 26 6.28 13.22 5.04
N ASP A 27 6.29 12.31 6.03
CA ASP A 27 5.45 12.44 7.22
C ASP A 27 5.69 13.80 7.93
N ARG A 28 6.95 14.25 7.96
CA ARG A 28 7.33 15.55 8.54
C ARG A 28 6.63 16.72 7.84
N GLU A 29 6.49 16.65 6.52
CA GLU A 29 5.80 17.68 5.75
C GLU A 29 4.28 17.62 5.95
N VAL A 30 3.71 16.41 6.02
CA VAL A 30 2.31 16.21 6.39
C VAL A 30 2.00 16.89 7.72
N TYR A 31 2.84 16.68 8.74
CA TYR A 31 2.65 17.29 10.06
C TYR A 31 2.84 18.81 10.03
N ARG A 32 3.87 19.31 9.33
CA ARG A 32 4.13 20.75 9.19
C ARG A 32 2.99 21.47 8.48
N GLU A 33 2.43 20.87 7.44
CA GLU A 33 1.39 21.46 6.59
C GLU A 33 -0.02 21.09 7.03
N GLN A 34 -0.15 20.21 8.03
CA GLN A 34 -1.41 19.68 8.54
C GLN A 34 -2.33 19.12 7.44
N SER A 35 -1.73 18.54 6.40
CA SER A 35 -2.46 18.08 5.21
C SER A 35 -1.76 16.91 4.53
N LEU A 36 -2.55 15.95 4.07
CA LEU A 36 -2.10 14.82 3.26
C LEU A 36 -2.07 15.15 1.76
N LYS A 37 -2.47 16.35 1.33
CA LYS A 37 -2.57 16.73 -0.09
C LYS A 37 -3.39 15.73 -0.93
N GLY A 38 -4.46 15.18 -0.38
CA GLY A 38 -5.31 14.19 -1.03
C GLY A 38 -4.89 12.73 -0.84
N GLY A 39 -3.69 12.47 -0.30
CA GLY A 39 -3.20 11.12 0.00
C GLY A 39 -1.68 11.01 -0.07
N ILE A 40 -1.14 9.88 0.39
CA ILE A 40 0.30 9.57 0.31
C ILE A 40 0.54 8.43 -0.67
N GLY A 41 1.38 8.68 -1.67
CA GLY A 41 1.90 7.68 -2.59
C GLY A 41 3.12 6.98 -2.00
N TYR A 42 3.12 5.66 -2.03
CA TYR A 42 4.23 4.85 -1.53
C TYR A 42 5.07 4.32 -2.70
N SER A 43 6.37 4.64 -2.69
CA SER A 43 7.35 3.86 -3.43
C SER A 43 7.43 2.43 -2.87
N GLU A 44 7.93 1.49 -3.67
CA GLU A 44 8.11 0.11 -3.21
C GLU A 44 9.05 0.03 -1.99
N GLU A 45 10.08 0.87 -1.97
CA GLU A 45 11.05 0.96 -0.88
C GLU A 45 10.40 1.46 0.42
N ARG A 46 9.60 2.54 0.34
CA ARG A 46 8.86 3.07 1.49
C ARG A 46 7.81 2.07 1.98
N PHE A 47 7.14 1.37 1.06
CA PHE A 47 6.20 0.31 1.43
C PHE A 47 6.91 -0.82 2.19
N LYS A 48 8.03 -1.31 1.65
CA LYS A 48 8.82 -2.38 2.27
C LYS A 48 9.31 -1.98 3.65
N SER A 49 9.80 -0.76 3.84
CA SER A 49 10.30 -0.32 5.14
C SER A 49 9.24 -0.31 6.24
N VAL A 50 7.97 -0.07 5.89
CA VAL A 50 6.83 -0.11 6.84
C VAL A 50 6.48 -1.54 7.26
N PHE A 51 6.47 -2.50 6.34
CA PHE A 51 5.90 -3.83 6.59
C PHE A 51 6.92 -4.96 6.77
N MET A 52 8.14 -4.84 6.23
CA MET A 52 9.10 -5.96 6.16
C MET A 52 9.57 -6.49 7.53
N LYS A 53 9.41 -5.71 8.59
CA LYS A 53 9.75 -6.14 9.95
C LYS A 53 8.77 -7.20 10.48
N ASP A 54 7.50 -7.10 10.12
CA ASP A 54 6.43 -7.91 10.69
C ASP A 54 5.84 -8.93 9.71
N PHE A 55 6.16 -8.78 8.42
CA PHE A 55 5.56 -9.56 7.34
C PHE A 55 6.58 -9.95 6.28
N THR A 56 6.41 -11.15 5.73
CA THR A 56 7.05 -11.56 4.48
C THR A 56 6.19 -11.11 3.30
N ILE A 57 6.72 -10.26 2.43
CA ILE A 57 6.02 -9.77 1.24
C ILE A 57 6.07 -10.85 0.16
N ILE A 58 4.91 -11.40 -0.21
CA ILE A 58 4.80 -12.47 -1.21
C ILE A 58 4.68 -11.86 -2.61
N THR A 59 3.88 -10.80 -2.74
CA THR A 59 3.78 -10.04 -3.99
C THR A 59 3.61 -8.57 -3.67
N TYR A 60 4.23 -7.72 -4.47
CA TYR A 60 3.97 -6.29 -4.56
C TYR A 60 4.01 -5.93 -6.03
N ARG A 61 2.96 -5.28 -6.54
CA ARG A 61 2.88 -4.86 -7.94
C ARG A 61 1.86 -3.73 -8.12
N LYS A 62 1.94 -3.00 -9.23
CA LYS A 62 0.85 -2.14 -9.68
C LYS A 62 -0.40 -2.97 -9.98
N MET A 63 -1.57 -2.42 -9.71
CA MET A 63 -2.83 -2.98 -10.20
C MET A 63 -2.91 -2.78 -11.71
N LYS A 64 -3.71 -3.61 -12.38
CA LYS A 64 -3.99 -3.44 -13.80
C LYS A 64 -5.12 -2.42 -13.92
N ARG A 65 -4.96 -1.40 -14.76
CA ARG A 65 -6.08 -0.52 -15.13
C ARG A 65 -7.15 -1.36 -15.81
N MET A 66 -8.36 -1.36 -15.25
CA MET A 66 -9.50 -2.07 -15.78
C MET A 66 -10.36 -1.08 -16.57
N THR A 67 -10.56 -1.37 -17.86
CA THR A 67 -11.34 -0.50 -18.76
C THR A 67 -12.77 -1.01 -18.98
N ASP A 68 -13.15 -2.19 -18.46
CA ASP A 68 -14.44 -2.82 -18.77
C ASP A 68 -15.09 -3.61 -17.61
N ILE A 69 -16.42 -3.70 -17.67
CA ILE A 69 -17.43 -3.73 -16.59
C ILE A 69 -17.68 -5.10 -15.91
N ASN A 70 -16.71 -6.00 -15.80
CA ASN A 70 -16.91 -7.24 -15.02
C ASN A 70 -17.06 -7.01 -13.48
N GLY A 71 -17.34 -5.76 -13.05
CA GLY A 71 -17.50 -5.37 -11.65
C GLY A 71 -16.19 -5.28 -10.88
N LEU A 72 -15.05 -5.46 -11.56
CA LEU A 72 -13.73 -5.42 -10.96
C LEU A 72 -13.13 -4.02 -11.10
N PHE A 73 -12.63 -3.49 -9.99
CA PHE A 73 -11.92 -2.22 -9.95
C PHE A 73 -10.41 -2.45 -9.99
N GLY A 74 -9.72 -1.64 -10.79
CA GLY A 74 -8.26 -1.60 -10.80
C GLY A 74 -7.76 -0.38 -11.55
N GLU A 75 -6.78 0.30 -10.96
CA GLU A 75 -6.13 1.48 -11.53
C GLU A 75 -4.62 1.35 -11.37
N ASP A 76 -3.86 1.75 -12.39
CA ASP A 76 -2.39 1.63 -12.39
C ASP A 76 -1.69 2.56 -11.40
N PHE A 77 -2.39 3.60 -10.92
CA PHE A 77 -1.95 4.47 -9.83
C PHE A 77 -2.10 3.84 -8.42
N LEU A 78 -2.62 2.61 -8.35
CA LEU A 78 -2.67 1.81 -7.14
C LEU A 78 -1.66 0.66 -7.20
N SER A 79 -0.99 0.42 -6.09
CA SER A 79 -0.22 -0.80 -5.85
C SER A 79 -1.00 -1.75 -4.95
N VAL A 80 -0.83 -3.05 -5.17
CA VAL A 80 -1.41 -4.12 -4.37
C VAL A 80 -0.32 -5.03 -3.84
N SER A 81 -0.46 -5.46 -2.59
CA SER A 81 0.46 -6.39 -1.94
C SER A 81 -0.29 -7.47 -1.19
N LEU A 82 0.24 -8.70 -1.24
CA LEU A 82 -0.15 -9.79 -0.37
C LEU A 82 1.07 -10.17 0.47
N MET A 83 0.87 -10.24 1.77
CA MET A 83 1.93 -10.47 2.73
C MET A 83 1.50 -11.55 3.72
N LYS A 84 2.45 -12.36 4.17
CA LYS A 84 2.21 -13.36 5.22
C LYS A 84 2.81 -12.86 6.53
N LYS A 85 2.08 -13.06 7.64
CA LYS A 85 2.60 -12.80 8.98
C LYS A 85 3.93 -13.55 9.18
N ALA A 86 4.96 -12.82 9.60
CA ALA A 86 6.27 -13.39 9.95
C ALA A 86 6.28 -13.95 11.37
#